data_AF-A0A3E4VZK9-F1
#
_entry.id   AF-A0A3E4VZK9-F1
#
_cell.length_a   1.000
_cell.length_b   1.000
_cell.length_c   1.000
_cell.angle_alpha   90.00
_cell.angle_beta   90.00
_cell.angle_gamma   90.00
#
_symmetry.space_group_name_H-M   'P 1'
#
loop_
_entity.id
_entity.type
_entity.pdbx_description
1 polymer ?
#
loop_
_entity_poly.entity_id
_entity_poly.type
_entity_poly.pdbx_seq_one_letter_code
_entity_poly.pdbx_strand_id
1 'polypeptide(L)'
;MQGKEKFKSLLYISSVALHPKYHNSGAFKLLYDALILLIIELFKREIYFSKVIADAVSPIGEKLCKYIGMVKCEDSKHQSKIFEGSLLPINIRYTTRLSKKLFDLYKTLNL
;
A
#
# COMPACT_ATOMS: atom_id res chain seq x y z
N MET A 1 5.86 -29.69 1.12
CA MET A 1 5.82 -28.36 0.46
C MET A 1 4.39 -27.79 0.50
N GLN A 2 3.83 -27.54 1.69
CA GLN A 2 2.41 -27.17 1.89
C GLN A 2 2.19 -25.76 2.49
N GLY A 3 3.22 -24.91 2.53
CA GLY A 3 3.18 -23.62 3.23
C GLY A 3 2.94 -22.37 2.36
N LYS A 4 3.05 -22.46 1.02
CA LYS A 4 3.15 -21.27 0.15
C LYS A 4 1.83 -20.74 -0.43
N GLU A 5 0.70 -21.43 -0.24
CA GLU A 5 -0.60 -21.01 -0.81
C GLU A 5 -1.50 -20.22 0.15
N LYS A 6 -1.08 -19.97 1.39
CA LYS A 6 -2.05 -19.66 2.46
C LYS A 6 -2.56 -18.21 2.54
N PHE A 7 -2.01 -17.25 1.79
CA PHE A 7 -2.41 -15.82 1.89
C PHE A 7 -2.45 -15.10 0.54
N LYS A 8 -3.64 -15.07 -0.10
CA LYS A 8 -3.92 -14.31 -1.34
C LYS A 8 -4.85 -13.11 -1.14
N SER A 9 -5.00 -12.61 0.09
CA SER A 9 -5.81 -11.42 0.33
C SER A 9 -5.11 -10.19 -0.26
N LEU A 10 -5.74 -9.56 -1.24
CA LEU A 10 -5.24 -8.36 -1.92
C LEU A 10 -6.03 -7.14 -1.42
N LEU A 11 -5.32 -6.05 -1.15
CA LEU A 11 -5.94 -4.75 -0.88
C LEU A 11 -5.85 -3.88 -2.13
N TYR A 12 -6.99 -3.50 -2.70
CA TYR A 12 -7.04 -2.53 -3.80
C TYR A 12 -7.39 -1.14 -3.27
N ILE A 13 -6.52 -0.16 -3.53
CA ILE A 13 -6.78 1.24 -3.25
C ILE A 13 -7.66 1.78 -4.38
N SER A 14 -8.95 1.91 -4.12
CA SER A 14 -9.93 2.35 -5.13
C SER A 14 -9.78 3.81 -5.53
N SER A 15 -9.48 4.70 -4.58
CA SER A 15 -9.28 6.11 -4.88
C SER A 15 -8.50 6.84 -3.79
N VAL A 16 -7.58 7.70 -4.21
CA VAL A 16 -6.98 8.75 -3.38
C VAL A 16 -6.91 10.01 -4.23
N ALA A 17 -7.62 11.05 -3.79
CA ALA A 17 -7.66 12.33 -4.47
C ALA A 17 -7.39 13.46 -3.47
N LEU A 18 -6.61 14.45 -3.90
CA LEU A 18 -6.35 15.67 -3.14
C LEU A 18 -6.55 16.86 -4.06
N HIS A 19 -7.44 17.77 -3.64
CA HIS A 19 -7.63 19.02 -4.35
C HIS A 19 -6.29 19.80 -4.41
N PRO A 20 -5.92 20.40 -5.57
CA PRO A 20 -4.58 21.00 -5.77
C PRO A 20 -4.15 22.01 -4.70
N LYS A 21 -5.09 22.78 -4.16
CA LYS A 21 -4.86 23.72 -3.04
C LYS A 21 -4.21 23.07 -1.80
N TYR A 22 -4.37 21.77 -1.61
CA TYR A 22 -3.80 21.02 -0.48
C TYR A 22 -2.55 20.23 -0.84
N HIS A 23 -2.00 20.39 -2.05
CA HIS A 23 -0.69 19.82 -2.36
C HIS A 23 0.37 20.44 -1.44
N ASN A 24 1.35 19.64 -1.03
CA ASN A 24 2.41 20.03 -0.07
C ASN A 24 1.93 20.46 1.34
N SER A 25 0.65 20.31 1.67
CA SER A 25 0.09 20.68 2.99
C SER A 25 0.18 19.59 4.06
N GLY A 26 0.76 18.42 3.72
CA GLY A 26 0.73 17.23 4.59
C GLY A 26 -0.58 16.42 4.52
N ALA A 27 -1.60 16.88 3.78
CA ALA A 27 -2.88 16.17 3.62
C ALA A 27 -2.72 14.72 3.14
N PHE A 28 -1.79 14.46 2.20
CA PHE A 28 -1.49 13.10 1.77
C PHE A 28 -0.99 12.22 2.90
N LYS A 29 -0.11 12.76 3.76
CA LYS A 29 0.42 12.02 4.91
C LYS A 29 -0.69 11.62 5.86
N LEU A 30 -1.68 12.48 6.09
CA LEU A 30 -2.84 12.15 6.93
C LEU A 30 -3.66 10.99 6.35
N LEU A 31 -3.96 11.02 5.05
CA LEU A 31 -4.66 9.92 4.38
C LEU A 31 -3.86 8.62 4.42
N TYR A 32 -2.56 8.70 4.16
CA TYR A 32 -1.66 7.55 4.19
C TYR A 32 -1.57 6.95 5.59
N ASP A 33 -1.36 7.77 6.62
CA ASP A 33 -1.31 7.31 8.02
C ASP A 33 -2.64 6.68 8.45
N ALA A 34 -3.79 7.23 8.03
CA ALA A 34 -5.10 6.66 8.30
C ALA A 34 -5.27 5.27 7.65
N LEU A 35 -4.82 5.10 6.40
CA LEU A 35 -4.80 3.80 5.74
C LEU A 35 -3.93 2.79 6.51
N ILE A 36 -2.73 3.19 6.93
CA ILE A 36 -1.83 2.32 7.71
C ILE A 36 -2.48 1.93 9.04
N LEU A 37 -3.12 2.86 9.75
CA LEU A 37 -3.84 2.57 10.99
C LEU A 37 -4.98 1.57 10.79
N LEU A 38 -5.74 1.72 9.70
CA LEU A 38 -6.78 0.75 9.33
C LEU A 38 -6.20 -0.65 9.12
N ILE A 39 -5.10 -0.78 8.38
CA ILE A 39 -4.46 -2.08 8.15
C ILE A 39 -3.93 -2.66 9.47
N ILE A 40 -3.36 -1.85 10.37
CA ILE A 40 -2.95 -2.30 11.71
C ILE A 40 -4.15 -2.83 12.51
N GLU A 41 -5.30 -2.16 12.45
CA GLU A 41 -6.51 -2.60 13.16
C GLU A 41 -7.08 -3.90 12.57
N LEU A 42 -7.04 -4.05 11.26
CA LEU A 42 -7.40 -5.29 10.57
C LEU A 42 -6.44 -6.42 10.94
N PHE A 43 -5.14 -6.15 11.04
CA PHE A 43 -4.13 -7.12 11.47
C PHE A 43 -4.46 -7.70 12.86
N LYS A 44 -4.89 -6.87 13.82
CA LYS A 44 -5.29 -7.33 15.16
C LYS A 44 -6.50 -8.26 15.15
N ARG A 45 -7.32 -8.19 14.09
CA ARG A 45 -8.49 -9.04 13.86
C ARG A 45 -8.16 -10.24 12.98
N GLU A 46 -6.87 -10.54 12.83
CA GLU A 46 -6.34 -11.62 12.00
C GLU A 46 -6.67 -11.48 10.50
N ILE A 47 -6.92 -10.25 10.04
CA ILE A 47 -7.15 -9.92 8.64
C ILE A 47 -5.86 -9.34 8.07
N TYR A 48 -5.22 -10.10 7.19
CA TYR A 48 -3.94 -9.75 6.57
C TYR A 48 -4.08 -9.61 5.06
N PHE A 49 -3.30 -8.72 4.47
CA PHE A 49 -3.14 -8.58 3.03
C PHE A 49 -1.71 -8.91 2.63
N SER A 50 -1.53 -9.73 1.58
CA SER A 50 -0.19 -10.03 1.05
C SER A 50 0.31 -8.93 0.12
N LYS A 51 -0.60 -8.25 -0.59
CA LYS A 51 -0.28 -7.19 -1.54
C LYS A 51 -1.26 -6.02 -1.45
N VAL A 52 -0.77 -4.87 -1.84
CA VAL A 52 -1.53 -3.64 -2.06
C VAL A 52 -1.41 -3.27 -3.54
N ILE A 53 -2.53 -2.97 -4.17
CA ILE A 53 -2.60 -2.61 -5.60
C ILE A 53 -3.23 -1.22 -5.70
N ALA A 54 -2.71 -0.38 -6.59
CA ALA A 54 -3.26 0.93 -6.87
C ALA A 54 -3.18 1.22 -8.37
N ASP A 55 -4.19 1.93 -8.87
CA ASP A 55 -4.17 2.48 -10.22
C ASP A 55 -3.78 3.96 -10.18
N ALA A 56 -2.61 4.29 -10.72
CA ALA A 56 -2.11 5.64 -10.81
C ALA A 56 -2.58 6.30 -12.11
N VAL A 57 -3.70 7.03 -12.02
CA VAL A 57 -4.32 7.77 -13.14
C VAL A 57 -3.68 9.13 -13.44
N SER A 58 -2.69 9.56 -12.65
CA SER A 58 -2.01 10.84 -12.84
C SER A 58 -0.50 10.76 -12.58
N PRO A 59 0.31 11.65 -13.16
CA PRO A 59 1.76 11.68 -12.91
C PRO A 59 2.13 11.85 -11.43
N ILE A 60 1.32 12.58 -10.65
CA ILE A 60 1.52 12.72 -9.20
C ILE A 60 1.23 11.40 -8.50
N GLY A 61 0.15 10.70 -8.87
CA GLY A 61 -0.15 9.36 -8.37
C GLY A 61 0.98 8.36 -8.63
N GLU A 62 1.58 8.39 -9.82
CA GLU A 62 2.72 7.53 -10.15
C GLU A 62 3.94 7.83 -9.27
N LYS A 63 4.23 9.12 -9.03
CA LYS A 63 5.30 9.53 -8.12
C LYS A 63 5.04 9.05 -6.70
N LEU A 64 3.79 9.11 -6.23
CA LEU A 64 3.40 8.64 -4.91
C LEU A 64 3.57 7.12 -4.76
N CYS A 65 3.10 6.33 -5.73
CA CYS A 65 3.28 4.88 -5.72
C CYS A 65 4.77 4.50 -5.65
N LYS A 66 5.61 5.14 -6.46
CA LYS A 66 7.07 4.93 -6.43
C LYS A 66 7.71 5.40 -5.12
N TYR A 67 7.25 6.51 -4.56
CA TYR A 67 7.74 7.05 -3.30
C TYR A 67 7.54 6.07 -2.14
N ILE A 68 6.38 5.42 -2.08
CA ILE A 68 6.10 4.37 -1.07
C ILE A 68 6.72 3.01 -1.45
N GLY A 69 7.43 2.89 -2.57
CA GLY A 69 8.14 1.67 -2.95
C GLY A 69 7.32 0.65 -3.73
N MET A 70 6.13 1.02 -4.23
CA MET A 70 5.39 0.15 -5.15
C MET A 70 6.08 0.12 -6.52
N VAL A 71 5.94 -1.01 -7.20
CA VAL A 71 6.52 -1.28 -8.52
C VAL A 71 5.41 -1.29 -9.56
N LYS A 72 5.65 -0.68 -10.73
CA LYS A 72 4.70 -0.77 -11.86
C LYS A 72 4.64 -2.22 -12.32
N CYS A 73 3.45 -2.79 -12.40
CA CYS A 73 3.23 -4.15 -12.90
C CYS A 73 2.58 -4.20 -14.29
N GLU A 74 1.68 -3.26 -14.60
CA GLU A 74 0.93 -3.26 -15.87
C GLU A 74 0.53 -1.84 -16.27
N ASP A 75 0.17 -1.66 -17.55
CA ASP A 75 -0.61 -0.52 -18.02
C ASP A 75 -2.09 -0.91 -18.02
N SER A 76 -2.98 -0.01 -17.60
CA SER A 76 -4.41 -0.29 -17.59
C SER A 76 -5.01 -0.15 -18.99
N LYS A 77 -6.23 -0.70 -19.17
CA LYS A 77 -7.02 -0.51 -20.41
C LYS A 77 -7.39 0.96 -20.67
N HIS A 78 -7.27 1.83 -19.68
CA HIS A 78 -7.61 3.25 -19.70
C HIS A 78 -6.36 4.14 -19.64
N GLN A 79 -5.22 3.62 -20.08
CA GLN A 79 -3.95 4.34 -20.25
C GLN A 79 -3.37 4.91 -18.93
N SER A 80 -3.77 4.36 -17.80
CA SER A 80 -3.14 4.60 -16.50
C SER A 80 -2.14 3.49 -16.18
N LYS A 81 -1.41 3.62 -15.05
CA LYS A 81 -0.36 2.67 -14.67
C LYS A 81 -0.73 1.95 -13.37
N ILE A 82 -0.76 0.63 -13.41
CA ILE A 82 -1.05 -0.20 -12.23
C ILE A 82 0.26 -0.44 -11.47
N PHE A 83 0.20 -0.21 -10.16
CA PHE A 83 1.30 -0.43 -9.23
C PHE A 83 0.93 -1.49 -8.19
N GLU A 84 1.94 -2.26 -7.79
CA GLU A 84 1.84 -3.28 -6.75
C GLU A 84 2.90 -3.03 -5.67
N GLY A 85 2.49 -3.15 -4.41
CA GLY A 85 3.36 -3.26 -3.25
C GLY A 85 3.10 -4.57 -2.52
N SER A 86 4.15 -5.20 -2.02
CA SER A 86 4.10 -6.45 -1.27
C SER A 86 4.26 -6.18 0.22
N LEU A 87 3.33 -6.71 1.01
CA LEU A 87 3.40 -6.79 2.47
C LEU A 87 3.90 -8.16 2.92
N LEU A 88 3.83 -9.19 2.05
CA LEU A 88 4.34 -10.54 2.30
C LEU A 88 4.96 -11.14 1.02
N PRO A 89 6.31 -11.17 0.87
CA PRO A 89 7.30 -10.53 1.74
C PRO A 89 7.28 -9.00 1.58
N ILE A 90 7.69 -8.26 2.61
CA ILE A 90 7.66 -6.80 2.58
C ILE A 90 8.65 -6.25 1.54
N ASN A 91 8.16 -5.50 0.55
CA ASN A 91 9.00 -4.74 -0.40
C ASN A 91 8.69 -3.22 -0.44
N ILE A 92 7.62 -2.80 0.26
CA ILE A 92 7.19 -1.41 0.37
C ILE A 92 8.18 -0.65 1.27
N ARG A 93 8.41 0.63 0.99
CA ARG A 93 9.33 1.48 1.76
C ARG A 93 8.70 1.94 3.07
N TYR A 94 9.52 1.97 4.10
CA TYR A 94 9.22 2.65 5.36
C TYR A 94 9.25 4.17 5.14
N THR A 95 8.08 4.81 5.12
CA THR A 95 7.98 6.26 4.92
C THR A 95 7.55 7.00 6.18
N THR A 96 6.91 6.33 7.13
CA THR A 96 6.48 6.90 8.42
C THR A 96 6.75 5.95 9.60
N ARG A 97 6.66 6.46 10.84
CA ARG A 97 6.72 5.63 12.05
C ARG A 97 5.59 4.58 12.09
N LEU A 98 4.41 4.93 11.55
CA LEU A 98 3.27 4.02 11.49
C LEU A 98 3.51 2.90 10.48
N SER A 99 4.06 3.19 9.30
CA SER A 99 4.38 2.14 8.32
C SER A 99 5.42 1.17 8.88
N LYS A 100 6.39 1.66 9.67
CA LYS A 100 7.33 0.79 10.38
C LYS A 100 6.63 -0.16 11.36
N LYS A 101 5.72 0.36 12.19
CA LYS A 101 4.95 -0.47 13.13
C LYS A 101 4.16 -1.55 12.39
N LEU A 102 3.50 -1.21 11.29
CA LEU A 102 2.79 -2.18 10.46
C LEU A 102 3.72 -3.30 9.97
N PHE A 103 4.89 -2.95 9.46
CA PHE A 103 5.81 -3.93 8.90
C PHE A 103 6.44 -4.82 9.98
N ASP A 104 6.68 -4.28 11.17
CA ASP A 104 7.13 -5.08 12.31
C ASP A 104 6.05 -6.08 12.75
N LEU A 105 4.76 -5.75 12.67
CA LEU A 105 3.67 -6.73 12.85
C LEU A 105 3.71 -7.81 11.76
N TYR A 106 3.86 -7.43 10.50
CA TYR A 106 3.90 -8.39 9.40
C TYR A 106 5.07 -9.38 9.49
N LYS A 107 6.21 -8.98 10.07
CA LYS A 107 7.34 -9.88 10.34
C LYS A 107 7.02 -10.97 11.38
N THR A 108 6.04 -10.77 12.26
CA THR A 108 5.66 -11.79 13.24
C THR A 108 4.85 -12.93 12.64
N LEU A 109 4.42 -12.82 11.38
CA LEU A 109 3.60 -13.85 10.74
C LEU A 109 4.37 -15.15 10.45
N ASN A 110 5.70 -15.21 10.63
CA ASN A 110 6.52 -16.43 10.43
C ASN A 110 6.20 -17.17 9.11
N LEU A 111 6.02 -16.41 8.02
CA LEU A 111 5.71 -16.90 6.66
C LEU A 111 6.93 -16.80 5.73
#